data_AF-A0A9X3SH49-F1
#
_entry.id   AF-A0A9X3SH49-F1
#
_cell.length_a   1.000
_cell.length_b   1.000
_cell.length_c   1.000
_cell.angle_alpha   90.00
_cell.angle_beta   90.00
_cell.angle_gamma   90.00
#
_symmetry.space_group_name_H-M   'P 1'
#
loop_
_entity.id
_entity.type
_entity.pdbx_description
1 polymer ?
#
loop_
_entity_poly.entity_id
_entity_poly.type
_entity_poly.pdbx_seq_one_letter_code
_entity_poly.pdbx_strand_id
1 'polypeptide(L)'
;MSTSMPYAGPLNIWPSDVTPIMQRDVGHLLVWTEATEKVEAVEPGHVPGAEAMILAGADDLERMAEQAAEEGEGFTDTYAAATLRDMAEGLLAEWPAVKALTACVLDLRTDMARRFFYLAGAPSYREHPREHYLTDVYRCSDRPDVTVSVTTSAFMHSTPARIHLSRTDTGRELARFDIRLSGSRPGLAAYAIAGAVEAAVAALPQR
;
A
#
# COMPACT_ATOMS: atom_id res chain seq x y z
N MET A 1 24.71 0.49 -23.49
CA MET A 1 25.00 0.84 -22.10
C MET A 1 24.15 -0.07 -21.23
N SER A 2 24.78 -1.06 -20.60
CA SER A 2 24.12 -2.01 -19.71
C SER A 2 24.12 -1.41 -18.31
N THR A 3 23.00 -0.85 -17.87
CA THR A 3 22.81 -0.45 -16.47
C THR A 3 22.49 -1.73 -15.69
N SER A 4 23.55 -2.37 -15.21
CA SER A 4 23.46 -3.38 -14.15
C SER A 4 22.57 -2.82 -13.04
N MET A 5 21.41 -3.42 -12.78
CA MET A 5 20.65 -3.15 -11.56
C MET A 5 21.26 -4.04 -10.47
N PRO A 6 22.00 -3.49 -9.49
CA PRO A 6 22.58 -4.28 -8.43
C PRO A 6 21.75 -4.01 -7.18
N TYR A 7 20.51 -4.53 -7.11
CA TYR A 7 19.92 -4.66 -5.77
C TYR A 7 20.75 -5.73 -5.07
N ALA A 8 21.51 -5.29 -4.07
CA ALA A 8 22.57 -6.06 -3.44
C ALA A 8 21.97 -7.20 -2.61
N GLY A 9 21.92 -8.40 -3.19
CA GLY A 9 21.55 -9.62 -2.48
C GLY A 9 20.05 -9.74 -2.17
N PRO A 10 19.63 -10.90 -1.63
CA PRO A 10 18.26 -11.12 -1.20
C PRO A 10 17.88 -10.14 -0.07
N LEU A 11 16.63 -9.67 -0.08
CA LEU A 11 16.07 -8.91 1.02
C LEU A 11 16.09 -9.74 2.29
N ASN A 12 16.83 -9.29 3.30
CA ASN A 12 16.86 -9.96 4.58
C ASN A 12 15.73 -9.43 5.47
N ILE A 13 14.73 -10.26 5.71
CA ILE A 13 13.67 -10.02 6.69
C ILE A 13 13.90 -10.97 7.87
N TRP A 14 14.12 -10.41 9.04
CA TRP A 14 14.37 -11.15 10.28
C TRP A 14 13.11 -11.20 11.15
N PRO A 15 12.97 -12.22 12.01
CA PRO A 15 11.85 -12.29 12.96
C PRO A 15 11.72 -11.03 13.83
N SER A 16 12.85 -10.40 14.19
CA SER A 16 12.88 -9.14 14.94
C SER A 16 12.27 -7.95 14.21
N ASP A 17 12.21 -7.98 12.88
CA ASP A 17 11.62 -6.91 12.06
C ASP A 17 10.10 -7.05 11.98
N VAL A 18 9.62 -8.29 12.03
CA VAL A 18 8.19 -8.64 11.96
C VAL A 18 7.53 -8.62 13.34
N THR A 19 8.27 -8.89 14.41
CA THR A 19 7.75 -8.88 15.78
C THR A 19 7.00 -7.58 16.13
N PRO A 20 7.51 -6.37 15.82
CA PRO A 20 6.80 -5.14 16.12
C PRO A 20 5.45 -5.06 15.42
N ILE A 21 5.34 -5.45 14.16
CA ILE A 21 4.07 -5.36 13.42
C ILE A 21 3.06 -6.43 13.87
N MET A 22 3.52 -7.62 14.28
CA MET A 22 2.64 -8.65 14.87
C MET A 22 2.07 -8.28 16.24
N GLN A 23 2.78 -7.43 17.00
CA GLN A 23 2.35 -7.00 18.34
C GLN A 23 1.49 -5.73 18.32
N ARG A 24 1.25 -5.16 17.14
CA ARG A 24 0.64 -3.85 16.98
C ARG A 24 -0.67 -3.93 16.20
N ASP A 25 -1.50 -2.93 16.41
CA ASP A 25 -2.82 -2.81 15.78
C ASP A 25 -2.73 -2.36 14.31
N VAL A 26 -3.90 -2.31 13.66
CA VAL A 26 -4.14 -1.94 12.26
C VAL A 26 -3.34 -0.70 11.83
N GLY A 27 -2.76 -0.77 10.62
CA GLY A 27 -2.09 0.36 9.96
C GLY A 27 -0.59 0.47 10.11
N HIS A 28 0.02 -0.42 10.87
CA HIS A 28 1.47 -0.59 10.83
C HIS A 28 1.90 -1.21 9.50
N LEU A 29 3.06 -0.79 9.00
CA LEU A 29 3.66 -1.30 7.77
C LEU A 29 5.06 -1.80 8.05
N LEU A 30 5.45 -2.84 7.33
CA LEU A 30 6.83 -3.28 7.20
C LEU A 30 7.38 -2.69 5.90
N VAL A 31 8.45 -1.91 6.01
CA VAL A 31 9.02 -1.12 4.91
C VAL A 31 10.48 -1.45 4.76
N TRP A 32 10.94 -1.65 3.53
CA TRP A 32 12.35 -1.68 3.19
C TRP A 32 12.78 -0.35 2.58
N THR A 33 13.89 0.21 3.06
CA THR A 33 14.45 1.46 2.55
C THR A 33 15.73 1.20 1.77
N GLU A 34 15.76 1.59 0.49
CA GLU A 34 16.87 1.34 -0.43
C GLU A 34 18.18 2.00 0.02
N ALA A 35 18.11 3.25 0.53
CA ALA A 35 19.29 3.98 0.97
C ALA A 35 20.03 3.33 2.15
N THR A 36 19.32 2.60 2.99
CA THR A 36 19.89 1.96 4.19
C THR A 36 19.95 0.45 4.09
N GLU A 37 19.33 -0.14 3.07
CA GLU A 37 19.13 -1.59 2.90
C GLU A 37 18.54 -2.26 4.16
N LYS A 38 17.62 -1.57 4.84
CA LYS A 38 17.03 -2.03 6.11
C LYS A 38 15.53 -2.18 5.99
N VAL A 39 15.03 -3.18 6.72
CA VAL A 39 13.62 -3.42 6.93
C VAL A 39 13.24 -2.85 8.30
N GLU A 40 12.16 -2.08 8.36
CA GLU A 40 11.67 -1.49 9.60
C GLU A 40 10.14 -1.47 9.65
N ALA A 41 9.60 -1.57 10.87
CA ALA A 41 8.18 -1.40 11.11
C ALA A 41 7.88 0.08 11.39
N VAL A 42 6.95 0.66 10.62
CA VAL A 42 6.53 2.06 10.75
C VAL A 42 5.10 2.15 11.28
N GLU A 43 4.80 3.27 11.95
CA GLU A 43 3.49 3.54 12.58
C GLU A 43 2.40 3.93 11.57
N PRO A 44 1.12 3.78 11.91
CA PRO A 44 0.00 4.27 11.12
C PRO A 44 0.15 5.75 10.78
N GLY A 45 -0.12 6.09 9.53
CA GLY A 45 0.02 7.46 9.02
C GLY A 45 1.45 7.85 8.63
N HIS A 46 2.45 6.99 8.88
CA HIS A 46 3.75 7.15 8.23
C HIS A 46 3.58 7.07 6.70
N VAL A 47 4.25 7.98 6.00
CA VAL A 47 4.24 8.04 4.53
C VAL A 47 5.62 7.64 4.03
N PRO A 48 5.81 6.39 3.55
CA PRO A 48 7.08 5.95 3.01
C PRO A 48 7.52 6.85 1.85
N GLY A 49 8.79 7.25 1.85
CA GLY A 49 9.37 8.08 0.80
C GLY A 49 9.52 7.34 -0.54
N ALA A 50 10.01 8.05 -1.56
CA ALA A 50 10.18 7.49 -2.91
C ALA A 50 11.24 6.37 -3.03
N GLU A 51 12.06 6.18 -1.99
CA GLU A 51 13.10 5.14 -1.92
C GLU A 51 12.70 3.98 -0.99
N ALA A 52 11.45 3.96 -0.54
CA ALA A 52 10.93 3.00 0.41
C ALA A 52 9.89 2.07 -0.25
N MET A 53 10.12 0.77 -0.15
CA MET A 53 9.21 -0.27 -0.61
C MET A 53 8.40 -0.78 0.57
N ILE A 54 7.07 -0.77 0.43
CA ILE A 54 6.18 -1.38 1.42
C ILE A 54 6.14 -2.87 1.14
N LEU A 55 6.54 -3.69 2.12
CA LEU A 55 6.58 -5.15 2.00
C LEU A 55 5.24 -5.77 2.40
N ALA A 56 4.68 -5.30 3.50
CA ALA A 56 3.42 -5.80 4.07
C ALA A 56 2.82 -4.79 5.05
N GLY A 57 1.52 -4.86 5.30
CA GLY A 57 0.85 -4.26 6.43
C GLY A 57 0.39 -5.29 7.46
N ALA A 58 -0.13 -4.82 8.60
CA ALA A 58 -0.67 -5.69 9.64
C ALA A 58 -1.76 -6.64 9.10
N ASP A 59 -2.63 -6.14 8.22
CA ASP A 59 -3.69 -6.92 7.55
C ASP A 59 -3.15 -8.03 6.62
N ASP A 60 -1.93 -7.88 6.09
CA ASP A 60 -1.27 -8.96 5.34
C ASP A 60 -0.84 -10.09 6.29
N LEU A 61 -0.33 -9.75 7.48
CA LEU A 61 0.10 -10.74 8.48
C LEU A 61 -1.07 -11.48 9.12
N GLU A 62 -2.19 -10.79 9.35
CA GLU A 62 -3.43 -11.44 9.83
C GLU A 62 -3.90 -12.50 8.82
N ARG A 63 -3.93 -12.17 7.53
CA ARG A 63 -4.27 -13.14 6.47
C ARG A 63 -3.27 -14.29 6.38
N MET A 64 -1.98 -14.04 6.58
CA MET A 64 -0.99 -15.11 6.65
C MET A 64 -1.23 -16.03 7.86
N ALA A 65 -1.64 -15.46 9.00
CA ALA A 65 -1.96 -16.23 10.19
C ALA A 65 -3.20 -17.12 9.99
N GLU A 66 -4.23 -16.58 9.35
CA GLU A 66 -5.43 -17.32 8.94
C GLU A 66 -5.07 -18.48 8.00
N GLN A 67 -4.28 -18.19 6.95
CA GLN A 67 -3.82 -19.21 6.00
C GLN A 67 -3.01 -20.32 6.67
N ALA A 68 -2.05 -19.96 7.55
CA ALA A 68 -1.27 -20.94 8.29
C ALA A 68 -2.16 -21.83 9.17
N ALA A 69 -3.17 -21.25 9.83
CA ALA A 69 -4.12 -22.01 10.64
C ALA A 69 -4.97 -22.97 9.80
N GLU A 70 -5.39 -22.57 8.60
CA GLU A 70 -6.11 -23.44 7.65
C GLU A 70 -5.24 -24.60 7.15
N GLU A 71 -3.94 -24.38 6.99
CA GLU A 71 -2.95 -25.38 6.59
C GLU A 71 -2.50 -26.29 7.77
N GLY A 72 -2.91 -25.96 9.00
CA GLY A 72 -2.48 -26.67 10.21
C GLY A 72 -1.04 -26.36 10.63
N GLU A 73 -0.49 -25.25 10.14
CA GLU A 73 0.84 -24.75 10.47
C GLU A 73 0.79 -23.72 11.62
N GLY A 74 1.88 -23.62 12.38
CA GLY A 74 1.99 -22.66 13.47
C GLY A 74 2.44 -21.29 12.97
N PHE A 75 1.60 -20.26 13.10
CA PHE A 75 1.98 -18.89 12.77
C PHE A 75 2.94 -18.32 13.83
N THR A 76 4.21 -18.20 13.46
CA THR A 76 5.30 -17.66 14.30
C THR A 76 5.97 -16.48 13.59
N ASP A 77 6.74 -15.69 14.34
CA ASP A 77 7.59 -14.62 13.78
C ASP A 77 8.59 -15.15 12.74
N THR A 78 9.11 -16.36 12.95
CA THR A 78 10.02 -17.06 12.05
C THR A 78 9.32 -17.48 10.76
N TYR A 79 8.09 -18.01 10.88
CA TYR A 79 7.26 -18.31 9.72
C TYR A 79 6.95 -17.04 8.92
N ALA A 80 6.44 -15.99 9.58
CA ALA A 80 6.09 -14.74 8.92
C ALA A 80 7.29 -14.09 8.22
N ALA A 81 8.46 -14.06 8.87
CA ALA A 81 9.69 -13.54 8.26
C ALA A 81 10.14 -14.34 7.04
N ALA A 82 9.97 -15.67 7.04
CA ALA A 82 10.28 -16.52 5.89
C ALA A 82 9.30 -16.26 4.73
N THR A 83 8.00 -16.28 4.99
CA THR A 83 6.96 -16.02 3.96
C THR A 83 7.09 -14.64 3.36
N LEU A 84 7.33 -13.61 4.18
CA LEU A 84 7.56 -12.24 3.70
C LEU A 84 8.81 -12.13 2.84
N ARG A 85 9.87 -12.89 3.16
CA ARG A 85 11.10 -12.90 2.38
C ARG A 85 10.84 -13.43 0.98
N ASP A 86 10.11 -14.54 0.88
CA ASP A 86 9.75 -15.15 -0.39
C ASP A 86 8.87 -14.20 -1.23
N MET A 87 7.90 -13.52 -0.59
CA MET A 87 7.08 -12.50 -1.25
C MET A 87 7.89 -11.27 -1.69
N ALA A 88 8.86 -10.85 -0.87
CA ALA A 88 9.70 -9.70 -1.14
C ALA A 88 10.58 -9.90 -2.38
N GLU A 89 10.93 -11.13 -2.75
CA GLU A 89 11.62 -11.42 -4.02
C GLU A 89 10.74 -11.05 -5.24
N GLY A 90 9.44 -11.35 -5.18
CA GLY A 90 8.48 -10.94 -6.20
C GLY A 90 8.35 -9.41 -6.27
N LEU A 91 8.24 -8.76 -5.11
CA LEU A 91 8.18 -7.30 -5.03
C LEU A 91 9.46 -6.62 -5.56
N LEU A 92 10.64 -7.17 -5.29
CA LEU A 92 11.92 -6.66 -5.81
C LEU A 92 11.97 -6.68 -7.34
N ALA A 93 11.41 -7.71 -7.97
CA ALA A 93 11.36 -7.79 -9.43
C ALA A 93 10.51 -6.65 -10.03
N GLU A 94 9.42 -6.27 -9.35
CA GLU A 94 8.53 -5.19 -9.76
C GLU A 94 8.98 -3.81 -9.26
N TRP A 95 9.87 -3.76 -8.26
CA TRP A 95 10.26 -2.55 -7.54
C TRP A 95 10.73 -1.40 -8.45
N PRO A 96 11.54 -1.60 -9.50
CA PRO A 96 11.92 -0.52 -10.41
C PRO A 96 10.71 0.18 -11.04
N ALA A 97 9.70 -0.57 -11.45
CA ALA A 97 8.47 -0.03 -12.04
C ALA A 97 7.61 0.67 -10.97
N VAL A 98 7.45 0.03 -9.81
CA VAL A 98 6.72 0.63 -8.66
C VAL A 98 7.38 1.93 -8.21
N LYS A 99 8.70 1.96 -8.06
CA LYS A 99 9.51 3.12 -7.67
C LYS A 99 9.32 4.28 -8.64
N ALA A 100 9.37 4.00 -9.95
CA ALA A 100 9.15 5.02 -10.99
C ALA A 100 7.77 5.69 -10.87
N LEU A 101 6.75 4.95 -10.41
CA LEU A 101 5.40 5.46 -10.19
C LEU A 101 5.17 6.04 -8.79
N THR A 102 6.01 5.69 -7.82
CA THR A 102 5.86 6.10 -6.41
C THR A 102 5.92 7.61 -6.27
N ALA A 103 6.76 8.29 -7.05
CA ALA A 103 6.82 9.75 -7.08
C ALA A 103 5.50 10.39 -7.53
N CYS A 104 4.71 9.71 -8.37
CA CYS A 104 3.42 10.21 -8.84
C CYS A 104 2.32 10.12 -7.76
N VAL A 105 2.45 9.17 -6.81
CA VAL A 105 1.46 8.94 -5.75
C VAL A 105 1.90 9.48 -4.39
N LEU A 106 3.13 9.97 -4.24
CA LEU A 106 3.64 10.45 -2.95
C LEU A 106 2.81 11.61 -2.40
N ASP A 107 2.43 12.57 -3.25
CA ASP A 107 1.54 13.67 -2.87
C ASP A 107 0.17 13.14 -2.42
N LEU A 108 -0.36 12.12 -3.12
CA LEU A 108 -1.63 11.48 -2.75
C LEU A 108 -1.51 10.79 -1.39
N ARG A 109 -0.49 9.95 -1.17
CA ARG A 109 -0.24 9.27 0.10
C ARG A 109 -0.11 10.28 1.25
N THR A 110 0.58 11.38 1.01
CA THR A 110 0.73 12.49 1.97
C THR A 110 -0.62 13.13 2.31
N ASP A 111 -1.41 13.47 1.30
CA ASP A 111 -2.71 14.11 1.52
C ASP A 111 -3.77 13.15 2.11
N MET A 112 -3.68 11.85 1.82
CA MET A 112 -4.47 10.80 2.45
C MET A 112 -4.09 10.67 3.94
N ALA A 113 -2.80 10.61 4.28
CA ALA A 113 -2.33 10.52 5.66
C ALA A 113 -2.75 11.73 6.51
N ARG A 114 -2.72 12.95 5.93
CA ARG A 114 -3.23 14.17 6.59
C ARG A 114 -4.72 14.12 6.95
N ARG A 115 -5.46 13.23 6.31
CA ARG A 115 -6.90 12.99 6.53
C ARG A 115 -7.16 11.69 7.28
N PHE A 116 -6.15 11.17 7.99
CA PHE A 116 -6.23 9.93 8.76
C PHE A 116 -6.53 8.68 7.92
N PHE A 117 -6.17 8.72 6.64
CA PHE A 117 -6.11 7.52 5.79
C PHE A 117 -4.67 7.02 5.71
N TYR A 118 -4.43 5.80 6.18
CA TYR A 118 -3.12 5.18 6.17
C TYR A 118 -3.10 3.98 5.22
N LEU A 119 -1.94 3.69 4.64
CA LEU A 119 -1.76 2.55 3.76
C LEU A 119 -1.94 1.25 4.55
N ALA A 120 -2.58 0.27 3.93
CA ALA A 120 -2.91 -1.03 4.55
C ALA A 120 -1.91 -2.13 4.19
N GLY A 121 -1.02 -1.90 3.22
CA GLY A 121 -0.07 -2.90 2.76
C GLY A 121 0.67 -2.48 1.49
N ALA A 122 1.34 -3.43 0.85
CA ALA A 122 2.09 -3.20 -0.37
C ALA A 122 1.19 -2.74 -1.53
N PRO A 123 1.61 -1.77 -2.35
CA PRO A 123 0.84 -1.40 -3.53
C PRO A 123 0.85 -2.53 -4.55
N SER A 124 -0.27 -2.72 -5.26
CA SER A 124 -0.29 -3.62 -6.42
C SER A 124 0.05 -2.85 -7.70
N TYR A 125 0.96 -3.42 -8.48
CA TYR A 125 1.33 -2.92 -9.80
C TYR A 125 0.63 -3.74 -10.89
N ARG A 126 0.18 -3.05 -11.94
CA ARG A 126 -0.34 -3.71 -13.14
C ARG A 126 0.14 -3.00 -14.38
N GLU A 127 0.85 -3.74 -15.22
CA GLU A 127 1.21 -3.31 -16.55
C GLU A 127 0.05 -3.54 -17.54
N HIS A 128 -0.22 -2.54 -18.38
CA HIS A 128 -1.10 -2.64 -19.53
C HIS A 128 -0.34 -2.10 -20.75
N PRO A 129 -0.57 -2.57 -22.00
CA PRO A 129 0.27 -2.24 -23.16
C PRO A 129 0.50 -0.75 -23.50
N ARG A 130 -0.19 0.17 -22.82
CA ARG A 130 -0.07 1.62 -23.01
C ARG A 130 0.00 2.40 -21.70
N GLU A 131 -0.23 1.77 -20.56
CA GLU A 131 -0.40 2.44 -19.28
C GLU A 131 0.07 1.53 -18.14
N HIS A 132 0.67 2.15 -17.12
CA HIS A 132 1.04 1.47 -15.89
C HIS A 132 0.12 1.95 -14.78
N TYR A 133 -0.40 1.01 -13.99
CA TYR A 133 -1.28 1.30 -12.87
C TYR A 133 -0.62 0.90 -11.56
N LEU A 134 -0.84 1.74 -10.56
CA LEU A 134 -0.54 1.45 -9.15
C LEU A 134 -1.85 1.52 -8.38
N THR A 135 -2.12 0.54 -7.54
CA THR A 135 -3.27 0.58 -6.62
C THR A 135 -2.76 0.54 -5.19
N ASP A 136 -3.00 1.65 -4.49
CA ASP A 136 -2.80 1.74 -3.05
C ASP A 136 -4.12 1.37 -2.34
N VAL A 137 -4.00 0.64 -1.23
CA VAL A 137 -5.13 0.32 -0.34
C VAL A 137 -4.94 1.08 0.96
N TYR A 138 -5.99 1.77 1.39
CA TYR A 138 -6.02 2.60 2.58
C TYR A 138 -7.11 2.15 3.55
N ARG A 139 -6.86 2.44 4.83
CA ARG A 139 -7.79 2.33 5.96
C ARG A 139 -7.99 3.71 6.56
N CYS A 140 -9.16 3.95 7.13
CA CYS A 140 -9.47 5.19 7.84
C CYS A 140 -9.56 4.92 9.34
N SER A 141 -8.86 5.71 10.15
CA SER A 141 -8.90 5.55 11.62
C SER A 141 -10.31 5.72 12.19
N ASP A 142 -11.11 6.63 11.64
CA ASP A 142 -12.47 6.91 12.10
C ASP A 142 -13.52 5.94 11.54
N ARG A 143 -13.14 5.16 10.50
CA ARG A 143 -14.00 4.21 9.79
C ARG A 143 -13.22 2.92 9.51
N PRO A 144 -12.85 2.14 10.55
CA PRO A 144 -12.08 0.91 10.40
C PRO A 144 -12.85 -0.17 9.62
N ASP A 145 -14.18 -0.04 9.56
CA ASP A 145 -15.07 -0.92 8.77
C ASP A 145 -14.96 -0.70 7.25
N VAL A 146 -14.24 0.33 6.80
CA VAL A 146 -14.12 0.71 5.39
C VAL A 146 -12.69 0.54 4.87
N THR A 147 -12.60 -0.08 3.70
CA THR A 147 -11.40 -0.14 2.84
C THR A 147 -11.54 0.88 1.73
N VAL A 148 -10.47 1.61 1.42
CA VAL A 148 -10.42 2.46 0.23
C VAL A 148 -9.29 1.98 -0.68
N SER A 149 -9.61 1.54 -1.89
CA SER A 149 -8.61 1.27 -2.93
C SER A 149 -8.57 2.43 -3.91
N VAL A 150 -7.38 2.98 -4.16
CA VAL A 150 -7.17 4.06 -5.13
C VAL A 150 -6.22 3.57 -6.21
N THR A 151 -6.74 3.38 -7.42
CA THR A 151 -5.95 3.03 -8.59
C THR A 151 -5.60 4.28 -9.39
N THR A 152 -4.31 4.52 -9.56
CA THR A 152 -3.74 5.65 -10.29
C THR A 152 -2.89 5.16 -11.47
N SER A 153 -2.82 5.93 -12.55
CA SER A 153 -1.83 5.69 -13.61
C SER A 153 -0.58 6.57 -13.42
N ALA A 154 0.50 6.23 -14.12
CA ALA A 154 1.71 7.07 -14.23
C ALA A 154 1.42 8.53 -14.61
N PHE A 155 0.30 8.77 -15.27
CA PHE A 155 -0.14 10.08 -15.72
C PHE A 155 -1.53 10.39 -15.13
N MET A 156 -1.59 10.60 -13.81
CA MET A 156 -2.84 10.93 -13.07
C MET A 156 -3.62 12.13 -13.63
N HIS A 157 -2.99 12.97 -14.46
CA HIS A 157 -3.61 14.11 -15.12
C HIS A 157 -4.32 13.77 -16.44
N SER A 158 -4.00 12.62 -17.06
CA SER A 158 -4.59 12.18 -18.34
C SER A 158 -5.52 10.96 -18.19
N THR A 159 -5.32 10.16 -17.15
CA THR A 159 -6.18 8.99 -16.85
C THR A 159 -6.99 9.27 -15.58
N PRO A 160 -8.29 8.89 -15.53
CA PRO A 160 -9.06 9.01 -14.32
C PRO A 160 -8.46 8.16 -13.18
N ALA A 161 -8.38 8.71 -11.98
CA ALA A 161 -8.14 7.90 -10.78
C ALA A 161 -9.42 7.12 -10.47
N ARG A 162 -9.29 5.83 -10.17
CA ARG A 162 -10.43 4.97 -9.82
C ARG A 162 -10.43 4.72 -8.33
N ILE A 163 -11.58 4.99 -7.70
CA ILE A 163 -11.77 4.86 -6.27
C ILE A 163 -12.80 3.77 -6.05
N HIS A 164 -12.47 2.83 -5.16
CA HIS A 164 -13.35 1.77 -4.73
C HIS A 164 -13.40 1.73 -3.20
N LEU A 165 -14.59 1.82 -2.64
CA LEU A 165 -14.84 1.71 -1.20
C LEU A 165 -15.54 0.37 -0.96
N SER A 166 -15.04 -0.41 -0.01
CA SER A 166 -15.64 -1.69 0.37
C SER A 166 -15.62 -1.88 1.88
N ARG A 167 -16.45 -2.81 2.38
CA ARG A 167 -16.35 -3.22 3.78
C ARG A 167 -15.11 -4.08 4.00
N THR A 168 -14.37 -3.79 5.07
CA THR A 168 -13.15 -4.54 5.42
C THR A 168 -13.43 -6.02 5.66
N ASP A 169 -14.49 -6.35 6.39
CA ASP A 169 -14.84 -7.72 6.82
C ASP A 169 -15.33 -8.65 5.70
N THR A 170 -15.96 -8.10 4.67
CA THR A 170 -16.73 -8.86 3.69
C THR A 170 -16.31 -8.57 2.26
N GLY A 171 -15.46 -7.57 2.04
CA GLY A 171 -15.11 -7.06 0.72
C GLY A 171 -16.29 -6.46 -0.05
N ARG A 172 -17.47 -6.34 0.57
CA ARG A 172 -18.70 -5.87 -0.09
C ARG A 172 -18.51 -4.42 -0.55
N GLU A 173 -18.74 -4.17 -1.83
CA GLU A 173 -18.70 -2.82 -2.40
C GLU A 173 -19.71 -1.89 -1.70
N LEU A 174 -19.23 -0.73 -1.30
CA LEU A 174 -20.00 0.36 -0.70
C LEU A 174 -20.20 1.49 -1.70
N ALA A 175 -19.14 1.82 -2.45
CA ALA A 175 -19.18 2.83 -3.50
C ALA A 175 -18.03 2.62 -4.49
N ARG A 176 -18.22 3.09 -5.72
CA ARG A 176 -17.19 3.11 -6.74
C ARG A 176 -17.37 4.33 -7.64
N PHE A 177 -16.30 5.07 -7.88
CA PHE A 177 -16.34 6.24 -8.73
C PHE A 177 -14.97 6.59 -9.32
N ASP A 178 -15.00 7.34 -10.41
CA ASP A 178 -13.81 7.81 -11.11
C ASP A 178 -13.67 9.32 -10.92
N ILE A 179 -12.46 9.80 -10.66
CA ILE A 179 -12.14 11.23 -10.61
C ILE A 179 -11.32 11.58 -11.84
N ARG A 180 -11.89 12.45 -12.67
CA ARG A 180 -11.21 13.02 -13.85
C ARG A 180 -10.60 14.36 -13.48
N LEU A 181 -9.28 14.43 -13.54
CA LEU A 181 -8.51 15.60 -13.11
C LEU A 181 -7.97 16.40 -14.30
N SER A 182 -8.53 16.19 -15.49
CA SER A 182 -8.12 16.82 -16.75
C SER A 182 -7.82 18.32 -16.57
N GLY A 183 -6.57 18.71 -16.81
CA GLY A 183 -6.10 20.10 -16.70
C GLY A 183 -5.60 20.53 -15.31
N SER A 184 -5.65 19.66 -14.30
CA SER A 184 -5.11 19.93 -12.96
C SER A 184 -3.60 19.77 -12.94
N ARG A 185 -2.90 20.59 -12.13
CA ARG A 185 -1.48 20.37 -11.84
C ARG A 185 -1.32 19.07 -11.04
N PRO A 186 -0.25 18.28 -11.23
CA PRO A 186 -0.06 16.99 -10.54
C PRO A 186 -0.29 17.03 -9.03
N GLY A 187 0.26 18.03 -8.31
CA GLY A 187 0.04 18.15 -6.86
C GLY A 187 -1.38 18.53 -6.43
N LEU A 188 -2.20 19.12 -7.31
CA LEU A 188 -3.62 19.41 -7.02
C LEU A 188 -4.52 18.19 -7.25
N ALA A 189 -4.09 17.27 -8.12
CA ALA A 189 -4.79 16.03 -8.37
C ALA A 189 -4.88 15.17 -7.09
N ALA A 190 -3.77 15.05 -6.37
CA ALA A 190 -3.69 14.37 -5.07
C ALA A 190 -4.72 14.92 -4.07
N TYR A 191 -4.71 16.25 -3.86
CA TYR A 191 -5.62 16.92 -2.93
C TYR A 191 -7.09 16.68 -3.27
N ALA A 192 -7.46 16.79 -4.56
CA ALA A 192 -8.83 16.58 -5.02
C ALA A 192 -9.28 15.13 -4.83
N ILE A 193 -8.41 14.16 -5.11
CA ILE A 193 -8.71 12.74 -4.88
C ILE A 193 -8.91 12.48 -3.39
N ALA A 194 -7.97 12.91 -2.55
CA ALA A 194 -8.04 12.68 -1.11
C ALA A 194 -9.29 13.32 -0.49
N GLY A 195 -9.65 14.56 -0.88
CA GLY A 195 -10.88 15.22 -0.42
C GLY A 195 -12.15 14.52 -0.90
N ALA A 196 -12.17 13.97 -2.12
CA ALA A 196 -13.31 13.21 -2.62
C ALA A 196 -13.48 11.87 -1.90
N VAL A 197 -12.37 11.18 -1.57
CA VAL A 197 -12.40 9.97 -0.75
C VAL A 197 -12.95 10.27 0.64
N GLU A 198 -12.43 11.29 1.31
CA GLU A 198 -12.88 11.72 2.63
C GLU A 198 -14.38 12.02 2.65
N ALA A 199 -14.86 12.81 1.67
CA ALA A 199 -16.28 13.13 1.54
C ALA A 199 -17.14 11.89 1.27
N ALA A 200 -16.67 10.97 0.42
CA ALA A 200 -17.38 9.73 0.12
C ALA A 200 -17.50 8.83 1.36
N VAL A 201 -16.43 8.68 2.13
CA VAL A 201 -16.43 7.90 3.38
C VAL A 201 -17.33 8.54 4.44
N ALA A 202 -17.30 9.87 4.58
CA ALA A 202 -18.17 10.61 5.50
C ALA A 202 -19.66 10.50 5.14
N ALA A 203 -19.98 10.35 3.84
CA ALA A 203 -21.36 10.19 3.37
C ALA A 203 -21.92 8.76 3.54
N LEU A 204 -21.07 7.77 3.86
CA LEU A 204 -21.54 6.40 4.09
C LEU A 204 -22.34 6.32 5.39
N PRO A 205 -23.46 5.55 5.42
CA PRO A 205 -24.23 5.34 6.64
C PRO A 205 -23.34 4.88 7.80
N GLN A 206 -23.51 5.51 8.96
CA GLN A 206 -22.97 5.00 10.22
C GLN A 206 -23.84 3.82 10.66
N ARG A 207 -23.20 2.71 11.03
CA ARG A 207 -23.88 1.53 11.57
C ARG A 207 -23.73 1.47 13.08
#